data_AF-A0A2P8L858-F1
#
_entry.id   AF-A0A2P8L858-F1
#
_cell.length_a   1.000
_cell.length_b   1.000
_cell.length_c   1.000
_cell.angle_alpha   90.00
_cell.angle_beta   90.00
_cell.angle_gamma   90.00
#
_symmetry.space_group_name_H-M   'P 1'
#
loop_
_entity.id
_entity.type
_entity.pdbx_description
1 polymer ?
#
loop_
_entity_poly.entity_id
_entity_poly.type
_entity_poly.pdbx_seq_one_letter_code
_entity_poly.pdbx_strand_id
1 'polypeptide(L)'
;MYKMIAALSFLAITSATMTGCNEKEGSKENAAAAKTTYSPSDKCAIDNIAGKTGASIYVPRSVVQFNGWAFDSVNQSASKEIKLRLNGYKGNPVAFKDHTVVDRPDVAKAFNNQKLLKSGFSFSADLSSLEPGGYSISIEIPGENSSLLCQSNVLLVIE
;
A
#
# COMPACT_ATOMS: atom_id res chain seq x y z
N MET A 1 -72.89 -18.48 -8.40
CA MET A 1 -73.37 -17.15 -8.83
C MET A 1 -72.27 -16.13 -8.52
N TYR A 2 -71.80 -15.41 -9.55
CA TYR A 2 -70.89 -14.24 -9.59
C TYR A 2 -69.54 -14.34 -8.86
N LYS A 3 -68.41 -14.61 -9.56
CA LYS A 3 -67.57 -13.68 -10.35
C LYS A 3 -67.24 -12.37 -9.62
N MET A 4 -66.00 -12.23 -9.16
CA MET A 4 -65.24 -10.97 -9.24
C MET A 4 -63.76 -11.27 -9.52
N ILE A 5 -63.29 -10.74 -10.63
CA ILE A 5 -61.90 -10.70 -11.10
C ILE A 5 -61.30 -9.42 -10.54
N ALA A 6 -60.13 -9.49 -9.90
CA ALA A 6 -59.32 -8.32 -9.62
C ALA A 6 -57.90 -8.61 -10.12
N ALA A 7 -57.51 -7.86 -11.15
CA ALA A 7 -56.21 -7.92 -11.79
C ALA A 7 -55.13 -7.37 -10.84
N LEU A 8 -54.12 -8.17 -10.54
CA LEU A 8 -52.89 -7.72 -9.89
C LEU A 8 -51.90 -7.31 -10.98
N SER A 9 -51.72 -6.00 -11.08
CA SER A 9 -50.70 -5.33 -11.90
C SER A 9 -49.30 -5.72 -11.41
N PHE A 10 -48.56 -6.46 -12.25
CA PHE A 10 -47.13 -6.69 -12.07
C PHE A 10 -46.37 -5.39 -12.37
N LEU A 11 -45.77 -4.78 -11.35
CA LEU A 11 -44.75 -3.76 -11.53
C LEU A 11 -43.44 -4.44 -11.94
N ALA A 12 -43.08 -4.34 -13.21
CA ALA A 12 -41.78 -4.73 -13.73
C ALA A 12 -40.72 -3.70 -13.27
N ILE A 13 -39.82 -4.10 -12.38
CA ILE A 13 -38.61 -3.34 -12.09
C ILE A 13 -37.57 -3.77 -13.12
N THR A 14 -37.51 -3.06 -14.24
CA THR A 14 -36.41 -3.22 -15.21
C THR A 14 -35.18 -2.51 -14.69
N SER A 15 -34.16 -3.31 -14.38
CA SER A 15 -32.81 -2.91 -14.00
C SER A 15 -32.21 -1.96 -15.03
N ALA A 16 -31.77 -0.78 -14.61
CA ALA A 16 -30.96 0.09 -15.44
C ALA A 16 -29.53 -0.47 -15.52
N THR A 17 -29.14 -1.03 -16.67
CA THR A 17 -27.74 -1.26 -16.98
C THR A 17 -27.13 0.07 -17.41
N MET A 18 -26.31 0.67 -16.56
CA MET A 18 -25.43 1.78 -16.92
C MET A 18 -24.35 1.27 -17.89
N THR A 19 -24.67 1.25 -19.18
CA THR A 19 -23.70 1.05 -20.25
C THR A 19 -22.91 2.33 -20.49
N GLY A 20 -21.60 2.22 -20.26
CA GLY A 20 -20.57 2.72 -21.18
C GLY A 20 -20.50 4.22 -21.42
N CYS A 21 -19.61 4.90 -20.68
CA CYS A 21 -18.97 6.11 -21.19
C CYS A 21 -18.19 5.76 -22.47
N ASN A 22 -18.63 6.36 -23.56
CA ASN A 22 -18.06 6.25 -24.89
C ASN A 22 -17.04 7.39 -25.04
N GLU A 23 -15.75 7.10 -25.00
CA GLU A 23 -14.72 8.01 -25.52
C GLU A 23 -14.12 7.39 -26.76
N LYS A 24 -14.41 8.02 -27.90
CA LYS A 24 -13.68 7.81 -29.15
C LYS A 24 -12.28 8.39 -28.97
N GLU A 25 -11.24 7.61 -29.13
CA GLU A 25 -9.92 8.14 -29.47
C GLU A 25 -9.32 7.36 -30.63
N GLY A 26 -9.10 8.09 -31.71
CA GLY A 26 -8.30 7.65 -32.83
C GLY A 26 -6.83 7.55 -32.40
N SER A 27 -6.21 6.46 -32.84
CA SER A 27 -4.79 6.30 -33.14
C SER A 27 -3.89 7.52 -32.85
N LYS A 28 -3.02 7.39 -31.86
CA LYS A 28 -1.56 7.53 -32.03
C LYS A 28 -0.84 6.84 -30.86
N GLU A 29 -0.02 5.89 -31.25
CA GLU A 29 0.91 5.09 -30.46
C GLU A 29 1.76 5.96 -29.53
N ASN A 30 1.74 5.67 -28.23
CA ASN A 30 2.79 6.03 -27.27
C ASN A 30 2.71 5.01 -26.13
N ALA A 31 3.84 4.37 -25.82
CA ALA A 31 3.98 3.25 -24.89
C ALA A 31 3.13 3.45 -23.62
N ALA A 32 2.15 2.57 -23.44
CA ALA A 32 1.32 2.56 -22.24
C ALA A 32 2.24 2.43 -21.03
N ALA A 33 2.26 3.45 -20.16
CA ALA A 33 2.83 3.32 -18.84
C ALA A 33 2.15 2.11 -18.17
N ALA A 34 2.90 1.03 -17.98
CA ALA A 34 2.36 -0.19 -17.39
C ALA A 34 1.77 0.16 -16.02
N LYS A 35 0.45 0.10 -15.92
CA LYS A 35 -0.27 0.39 -14.68
C LYS A 35 0.10 -0.71 -13.68
N THR A 36 0.98 -0.42 -12.72
CA THR A 36 1.34 -1.36 -11.67
C THR A 36 0.10 -1.69 -10.85
N THR A 37 -0.25 -2.98 -10.79
CA THR A 37 -1.33 -3.47 -9.93
C THR A 37 -0.81 -3.58 -8.50
N TYR A 38 -1.51 -2.99 -7.54
CA TYR A 38 -1.19 -3.10 -6.12
C TYR A 38 -2.15 -4.07 -5.43
N SER A 39 -1.60 -4.99 -4.64
CA SER A 39 -2.36 -5.92 -3.81
C SER A 39 -2.05 -5.65 -2.33
N PRO A 40 -3.05 -5.65 -1.44
CA PRO A 40 -2.81 -5.42 -0.01
C PRO A 40 -2.01 -6.58 0.60
N SER A 41 -1.17 -6.27 1.58
CA SER A 41 -0.49 -7.25 2.42
C SER A 41 -0.49 -6.80 3.88
N ASP A 42 -0.48 -7.76 4.80
CA ASP A 42 -0.36 -7.56 6.25
C ASP A 42 1.02 -8.02 6.77
N LYS A 43 1.94 -8.42 5.89
CA LYS A 43 3.24 -8.99 6.24
C LYS A 43 4.33 -7.93 6.34
N CYS A 44 4.08 -6.92 7.17
CA CYS A 44 5.07 -5.94 7.57
C CYS A 44 4.76 -5.34 8.95
N ALA A 45 5.76 -4.70 9.55
CA ALA A 45 5.55 -3.74 10.64
C ALA A 45 6.62 -2.65 10.62
N ILE A 46 6.26 -1.48 11.16
CA ILE A 46 7.22 -0.43 11.53
C ILE A 46 7.52 -0.62 13.01
N ASP A 47 8.79 -0.91 13.32
CA ASP A 47 9.23 -1.10 14.71
C ASP A 47 9.44 0.25 15.38
N ASN A 48 10.10 1.20 14.69
CA ASN A 48 10.28 2.56 15.17
C ASN A 48 10.56 3.55 14.02
N ILE A 49 10.30 4.83 14.28
CA ILE A 49 10.66 5.96 13.41
C ILE A 49 11.44 6.97 14.25
N ALA A 50 12.66 7.32 13.82
CA ALA A 50 13.59 8.13 14.61
C ALA A 50 13.77 7.63 16.06
N GLY A 51 13.77 6.30 16.26
CA GLY A 51 13.87 5.68 17.59
C GLY A 51 12.61 5.80 18.46
N LYS A 52 11.51 6.36 17.92
CA LYS A 52 10.22 6.51 18.63
C LYS A 52 9.22 5.44 18.17
N THR A 53 8.28 5.12 19.06
CA THR A 53 7.16 4.21 18.80
C THR A 53 5.85 4.89 19.17
N GLY A 54 4.75 4.58 18.46
CA GLY A 54 3.43 5.11 18.79
C GLY A 54 2.51 5.13 17.57
N ALA A 55 1.22 5.42 17.80
CA ALA A 55 0.24 5.56 16.73
C ALA A 55 0.48 6.81 15.87
N SER A 56 1.11 7.85 16.44
CA SER A 56 1.53 9.05 15.73
C SER A 56 2.94 9.43 16.14
N ILE A 57 3.79 9.72 15.16
CA ILE A 57 5.20 10.06 15.41
C ILE A 57 5.51 11.39 14.74
N TYR A 58 5.96 12.34 15.55
CA TYR A 58 6.35 13.69 15.13
C TYR A 58 7.86 13.73 14.87
N VAL A 59 8.23 14.23 13.69
CA VAL A 59 9.61 14.36 13.24
C VAL A 59 9.82 15.71 12.54
N PRO A 60 11.01 16.31 12.65
CA PRO A 60 11.33 17.50 11.88
C PRO A 60 11.54 17.14 10.39
N ARG A 61 11.53 18.17 9.54
CA ARG A 61 12.05 18.11 8.16
C ARG A 61 13.56 17.89 8.13
N SER A 62 13.98 16.64 8.35
CA SER A 62 15.38 16.21 8.30
C SER A 62 15.49 14.80 7.74
N VAL A 63 16.70 14.25 7.75
CA VAL A 63 16.91 12.81 7.58
C VAL A 63 16.33 12.07 8.78
N VAL A 64 15.46 11.10 8.52
CA VAL A 64 14.75 10.29 9.52
C VAL A 64 14.97 8.81 9.24
N GLN A 65 15.24 8.03 10.29
CA GLN A 65 15.32 6.58 10.17
C GLN A 65 13.96 5.91 10.34
N PHE A 66 13.67 4.93 9.48
CA PHE A 66 12.50 4.05 9.57
C PHE A 66 12.99 2.61 9.66
N ASN A 67 12.67 1.95 10.76
CA ASN A 67 13.11 0.58 11.03
C ASN A 67 11.89 -0.34 11.12
N GLY A 68 12.02 -1.55 10.60
CA GLY A 68 10.91 -2.49 10.56
C GLY A 68 11.26 -3.82 9.93
N TRP A 69 10.21 -4.54 9.55
CA TRP A 69 10.32 -5.74 8.73
C TRP A 69 9.20 -5.81 7.71
N ALA A 70 9.47 -6.45 6.58
CA ALA A 70 8.48 -6.79 5.57
C ALA A 70 8.95 -8.02 4.79
N PHE A 71 8.02 -8.85 4.34
CA PHE A 71 8.36 -9.96 3.47
C PHE A 71 7.29 -10.24 2.42
N ASP A 72 7.71 -10.85 1.31
CA ASP A 72 6.81 -11.21 0.22
C ASP A 72 5.89 -12.35 0.67
N SER A 73 4.61 -12.02 0.86
CA SER A 73 3.59 -12.98 1.31
C SER A 73 3.21 -14.01 0.24
N VAL A 74 3.49 -13.77 -1.04
CA VAL A 74 3.25 -14.72 -2.13
C VAL A 74 4.35 -15.77 -2.14
N ASN A 75 5.61 -15.34 -2.11
CA ASN A 75 6.76 -16.23 -2.18
C ASN A 75 7.22 -16.77 -0.80
N GLN A 76 6.68 -16.22 0.29
CA GLN A 76 7.04 -16.55 1.66
C GLN A 76 8.56 -16.42 1.90
N SER A 77 9.13 -15.31 1.44
CA SER A 77 10.56 -15.01 1.53
C SER A 77 10.82 -13.53 1.78
N ALA A 78 11.96 -13.21 2.39
CA ALA A 78 12.45 -11.83 2.40
C ALA A 78 12.62 -11.32 0.97
N SER A 79 12.18 -10.08 0.71
CA SER A 79 12.41 -9.43 -0.58
C SER A 79 13.78 -8.75 -0.56
N LYS A 80 14.48 -8.78 -1.70
CA LYS A 80 15.72 -8.01 -1.89
C LYS A 80 15.43 -6.53 -2.11
N GLU A 81 14.24 -6.23 -2.63
CA GLU A 81 13.81 -4.88 -2.95
C GLU A 81 12.52 -4.56 -2.20
N ILE A 82 12.52 -3.43 -1.51
CA ILE A 82 11.35 -2.85 -0.89
C ILE A 82 11.42 -1.34 -1.03
N LYS A 83 10.27 -0.67 -0.96
CA LYS A 83 10.19 0.79 -0.96
C LYS A 83 9.38 1.28 0.23
N LEU A 84 9.93 2.24 0.95
CA LEU A 84 9.16 3.04 1.91
C LEU A 84 8.38 4.09 1.13
N ARG A 85 7.06 4.12 1.29
CA ARG A 85 6.18 5.10 0.64
C ARG A 85 5.51 5.97 1.69
N LEU A 86 5.64 7.29 1.51
CA LEU A 86 4.95 8.30 2.31
C LEU A 86 3.88 8.96 1.45
N ASN A 87 2.62 8.84 1.84
CA ASN A 87 1.50 9.48 1.14
C ASN A 87 0.92 10.60 2.01
N GLY A 88 1.17 11.84 1.60
CA GLY A 88 0.56 13.04 2.18
C GLY A 88 -0.76 13.42 1.49
N TYR A 89 -1.39 14.50 1.96
CA TYR A 89 -2.70 14.94 1.47
C TYR A 89 -2.76 15.28 -0.03
N LYS A 90 -1.61 15.61 -0.65
CA LYS A 90 -1.52 15.89 -2.10
C LYS A 90 -1.71 14.65 -2.97
N GLY A 91 -1.77 13.45 -2.39
CA GLY A 91 -2.10 12.21 -3.09
C GLY A 91 -0.97 11.59 -3.92
N ASN A 92 0.16 12.29 -4.10
CA ASN A 92 1.35 11.77 -4.77
C ASN A 92 2.31 11.13 -3.75
N PRO A 93 2.53 9.81 -3.82
CA PRO A 93 3.46 9.09 -2.93
C PRO A 93 4.90 9.51 -3.17
N VAL A 94 5.66 9.74 -2.11
CA VAL A 94 7.12 9.82 -2.17
C VAL A 94 7.69 8.48 -1.77
N ALA A 95 8.58 7.92 -2.58
CA ALA A 95 9.14 6.58 -2.38
C ALA A 95 10.65 6.62 -2.17
N PHE A 96 11.12 5.92 -1.14
CA PHE A 96 12.53 5.69 -0.84
C PHE A 96 12.86 4.23 -1.08
N LYS A 97 13.95 3.95 -1.80
CA LYS A 97 14.32 2.59 -2.23
C LYS A 97 15.54 2.05 -1.47
N ASP A 98 16.43 2.95 -1.08
CA ASP A 98 17.69 2.58 -0.45
C ASP A 98 17.45 2.23 1.03
N HIS A 99 17.66 0.97 1.35
CA HIS A 99 17.57 0.45 2.71
C HIS A 99 18.75 -0.46 3.01
N THR A 100 19.07 -0.57 4.29
CA THR A 100 19.97 -1.61 4.80
C THR A 100 19.13 -2.81 5.24
N VAL A 101 19.58 -4.02 4.89
CA VAL A 101 18.97 -5.27 5.33
C VAL A 101 19.35 -5.55 6.78
N VAL A 102 18.37 -5.90 7.61
CA VAL A 102 18.54 -6.21 9.03
C VAL A 102 18.06 -7.64 9.31
N ASP A 103 18.80 -8.35 10.16
CA ASP A 103 18.44 -9.73 10.53
C ASP A 103 17.28 -9.75 11.53
N ARG A 104 16.28 -10.58 11.24
CA ARG A 104 15.04 -10.77 12.01
C ARG A 104 14.82 -12.23 12.37
N PRO A 105 15.64 -12.78 13.30
CA PRO A 105 15.46 -14.14 13.78
C PRO A 105 14.12 -14.32 14.51
N ASP A 106 13.58 -13.26 15.10
CA ASP A 106 12.26 -13.20 15.71
C ASP A 106 11.14 -13.41 14.67
N VAL A 107 11.22 -12.76 13.51
CA VAL A 107 10.27 -12.95 12.41
C VAL A 107 10.41 -14.36 11.83
N ALA A 108 11.64 -14.80 11.55
CA ALA A 108 11.89 -16.16 11.06
C ALA A 108 11.33 -17.24 12.00
N LYS A 109 11.45 -17.04 13.32
CA LYS A 109 10.89 -17.94 14.34
C LYS A 109 9.36 -17.85 14.40
N ALA A 110 8.78 -16.66 14.39
CA ALA A 110 7.33 -16.45 14.50
C ALA A 110 6.57 -17.11 13.34
N PHE A 111 7.15 -17.11 12.14
CA PHE A 111 6.57 -17.73 10.95
C PHE A 111 7.13 -19.13 10.66
N ASN A 112 8.00 -19.66 11.51
CA ASN A 112 8.71 -20.93 11.31
C ASN A 112 9.34 -21.05 9.90
N ASN A 113 9.98 -19.96 9.44
CA ASN A 113 10.51 -19.86 8.08
C ASN A 113 11.83 -19.08 8.06
N GLN A 114 12.94 -19.82 7.88
CA GLN A 114 14.29 -19.24 7.87
C GLN A 114 14.56 -18.33 6.66
N LYS A 115 13.77 -18.41 5.59
CA LYS A 115 13.88 -17.48 4.44
C LYS A 115 13.51 -16.05 4.82
N LEU A 116 12.89 -15.83 5.99
CA LEU A 116 12.52 -14.52 6.51
C LEU A 116 13.60 -13.90 7.40
N LEU A 117 14.74 -14.56 7.61
CA LEU A 117 15.82 -14.02 8.44
C LEU A 117 16.27 -12.64 7.97
N LYS A 118 16.24 -12.37 6.66
CA LYS A 118 16.67 -11.10 6.06
C LYS A 118 15.50 -10.16 5.74
N SER A 119 14.37 -10.28 6.44
CA SER A 119 13.16 -9.47 6.20
C SER A 119 13.18 -8.09 6.87
N GLY A 120 14.17 -7.82 7.72
CA GLY A 120 14.30 -6.53 8.39
C GLY A 120 14.86 -5.47 7.46
N PHE A 121 14.46 -4.22 7.70
CA PHE A 121 14.94 -3.08 6.97
C PHE A 121 15.27 -1.89 7.88
N SER A 122 16.17 -1.05 7.39
CA SER A 122 16.42 0.29 7.91
C SER A 122 16.54 1.27 6.74
N PHE A 123 15.60 2.20 6.62
CA PHE A 123 15.66 3.31 5.66
C PHE A 123 16.23 4.55 6.32
N SER A 124 17.01 5.32 5.57
CA SER A 124 17.37 6.70 5.89
C SER A 124 16.69 7.62 4.88
N ALA A 125 15.59 8.24 5.28
CA ALA A 125 14.75 9.04 4.39
C ALA A 125 14.96 10.53 4.66
N ASP A 126 15.40 11.27 3.64
CA ASP A 126 15.47 12.73 3.70
C ASP A 126 14.08 13.34 3.50
N LEU A 127 13.52 13.91 4.59
CA LEU A 127 12.22 14.53 4.60
C LEU A 127 12.29 16.05 4.38
N SER A 128 13.48 16.60 4.13
CA SER A 128 13.72 18.05 4.09
C SER A 128 12.90 18.75 3.01
N SER A 129 12.57 18.06 1.91
CA SER A 129 11.75 18.60 0.82
C SER A 129 10.24 18.35 0.99
N LEU A 130 9.82 17.62 2.02
CA LEU A 130 8.41 17.31 2.26
C LEU A 130 7.74 18.44 3.02
N GLU A 131 6.47 18.71 2.68
CA GLU A 131 5.68 19.70 3.38
C GLU A 131 5.29 19.20 4.77
N PRO A 132 5.17 20.09 5.77
CA PRO A 132 4.62 19.72 7.06
C PRO A 132 3.21 19.11 6.95
N GLY A 133 2.89 18.19 7.85
CA GLY A 133 1.58 17.54 7.93
C GLY A 133 1.65 16.03 8.10
N GLY A 134 0.47 15.40 8.03
CA GLY A 134 0.30 13.96 8.21
C GLY A 134 0.60 13.16 6.93
N TYR A 135 1.37 12.08 7.09
CA TYR A 135 1.69 11.13 6.04
C TYR A 135 1.33 9.72 6.50
N SER A 136 0.57 9.01 5.66
CA SER A 136 0.42 7.57 5.81
C SER A 136 1.67 6.87 5.31
N ILE A 137 2.06 5.79 5.98
CA ILE A 137 3.24 5.01 5.66
C ILE A 137 2.81 3.68 5.06
N SER A 138 3.47 3.28 3.98
CA SER A 138 3.33 1.94 3.43
C SER A 138 4.68 1.39 2.97
N ILE A 139 4.84 0.07 3.06
CA ILE A 139 5.96 -0.65 2.48
C ILE A 139 5.46 -1.31 1.20
N GLU A 140 6.09 -0.99 0.08
CA GLU A 140 5.87 -1.65 -1.20
C GLU A 140 6.92 -2.73 -1.41
N ILE A 141 6.48 -3.93 -1.75
CA ILE A 141 7.34 -5.03 -2.19
C ILE A 141 7.04 -5.25 -3.67
N PRO A 142 7.95 -4.84 -4.57
CA PRO A 142 7.79 -5.06 -6.00
C PRO A 142 7.81 -6.56 -6.34
N GLY A 143 6.86 -7.00 -7.15
CA GLY A 143 6.89 -8.28 -7.84
C GLY A 143 6.98 -8.08 -9.36
N GLU A 144 6.92 -9.15 -10.13
CA GLU A 144 7.12 -9.11 -11.59
C GLU A 144 6.04 -8.30 -12.32
N ASN A 145 4.76 -8.48 -11.95
CA ASN A 145 3.60 -7.86 -12.61
C ASN A 145 2.69 -7.08 -11.65
N SER A 146 2.93 -7.20 -10.35
CA SER A 146 2.17 -6.55 -9.29
C SER A 146 3.09 -6.20 -8.13
N SER A 147 2.63 -5.32 -7.24
CA SER A 147 3.35 -4.99 -6.01
C SER A 147 2.46 -5.28 -4.81
N LEU A 148 3.04 -5.85 -3.77
CA LEU A 148 2.38 -5.93 -2.47
C LEU A 148 2.54 -4.60 -1.76
N LEU A 149 1.46 -4.08 -1.19
CA LEU A 149 1.46 -2.83 -0.44
C LEU A 149 0.97 -3.10 0.97
N CYS A 150 1.88 -2.97 1.93
CA CYS A 150 1.60 -3.15 3.34
C CYS A 150 1.47 -1.80 4.02
N GLN A 151 0.25 -1.47 4.44
CA GLN A 151 -0.05 -0.21 5.12
C GLN A 151 0.36 -0.31 6.60
N SER A 152 1.14 0.66 7.07
CA SER A 152 1.42 0.79 8.50
C SER A 152 0.24 1.43 9.23
N ASN A 153 0.09 1.08 10.50
CA ASN A 153 -0.87 1.74 11.42
C ASN A 153 -0.30 3.01 12.08
N VAL A 154 0.91 3.44 11.68
CA VAL A 154 1.56 4.64 12.21
C VAL A 154 1.29 5.84 11.30
N LEU A 155 0.82 6.93 11.89
CA LEU A 155 0.77 8.24 11.25
C LEU A 155 2.11 8.97 11.47
N LEU A 156 2.82 9.29 10.40
CA LEU A 156 3.96 10.20 10.46
C LEU A 156 3.45 11.63 10.43
N VAL A 157 3.92 12.49 11.32
CA VAL A 157 3.67 13.93 11.29
C VAL A 157 5.00 14.64 11.09
N ILE A 158 5.12 15.34 9.96
CA ILE A 158 6.28 16.18 9.65
C ILE A 158 6.01 17.59 10.16
N GLU A 159 6.93 18.14 10.95
CA GLU A 159 6.91 19.50 11.51
C GLU A 159 7.89 20.44 10.81
#